data_AF-A0A9E8D8M4-F1
#
_entry.id   AF-A0A9E8D8M4-F1
#
_cell.length_a   1.000
_cell.length_b   1.000
_cell.length_c   1.000
_cell.angle_alpha   90.00
_cell.angle_beta   90.00
_cell.angle_gamma   90.00
#
_symmetry.space_group_name_H-M   'P 1'
#
loop_
_entity.id
_entity.type
_entity.pdbx_description
1 polymer ?
#
loop_
_entity_poly.entity_id
_entity_poly.type
_entity_poly.pdbx_seq_one_letter_code
_entity_poly.pdbx_strand_id
1 'polypeptide(L)'
;MFYENSQHQDIDRLVRASLAGLTMGISPSSVMLTYLDWLSSLALSPGTQAHLLQKALKKQLRLLSWASHSAFDRNAPPCIIPLPQDRRFRDPSLRVDDHPVALSDIQVPIFCVGTEWDHVAPWRSTYRLHLLSDAPEITFLLTSGGHNAGIISPPEHPHRHYRITVAHEKDSYIDPDTWLESTTIQPGSWWEEWQIWLEKRSGPLVRKPTLGSNDYPPLEDAPGSYVKQP
;
A
#
# COMPACT_ATOMS: atom_id res chain seq x y z
N MET A 1 -24.29 -40.05 -28.90
CA MET A 1 -23.60 -40.28 -27.61
C MET A 1 -22.61 -39.14 -27.36
N PHE A 2 -23.09 -37.90 -27.18
CA PHE A 2 -22.23 -36.70 -27.03
C PHE A 2 -22.76 -35.70 -25.98
N TYR A 3 -23.79 -36.04 -25.20
CA TYR A 3 -24.44 -35.10 -24.28
C TYR A 3 -24.00 -35.24 -22.81
N GLU A 4 -23.16 -36.22 -22.49
CA GLU A 4 -22.80 -36.55 -21.10
C GLU A 4 -21.51 -35.85 -20.63
N ASN A 5 -20.79 -35.17 -21.51
CA ASN A 5 -19.48 -34.59 -21.22
C ASN A 5 -19.52 -33.09 -20.84
N SER A 6 -20.64 -32.37 -21.07
CA SER A 6 -20.68 -30.91 -20.84
C SER A 6 -20.92 -30.56 -19.36
N GLN A 7 -21.77 -31.30 -18.66
CA GLN A 7 -22.10 -30.99 -17.26
C GLN A 7 -20.89 -31.11 -16.33
N HIS A 8 -20.02 -32.10 -16.56
CA HIS A 8 -18.78 -32.26 -15.80
C HIS A 8 -17.78 -31.13 -16.08
N GLN A 9 -17.69 -30.67 -17.34
CA GLN A 9 -16.82 -29.56 -17.73
C GLN A 9 -17.30 -28.22 -17.16
N ASP A 10 -18.60 -28.02 -17.03
CA ASP A 10 -19.19 -26.81 -16.43
C ASP A 10 -18.93 -26.75 -14.92
N ILE A 11 -19.01 -27.89 -14.22
CA ILE A 11 -18.63 -28.00 -12.81
C ILE A 11 -17.14 -27.71 -12.63
N ASP A 12 -16.27 -28.31 -13.44
CA ASP A 12 -14.83 -28.08 -13.38
C ASP A 12 -14.46 -26.60 -13.63
N ARG A 13 -15.16 -25.93 -14.55
CA ARG A 13 -15.00 -24.49 -14.81
C ARG A 13 -15.43 -23.65 -13.62
N LEU A 14 -16.56 -23.97 -12.99
CA LEU A 14 -17.05 -23.27 -11.81
C LEU A 14 -16.11 -23.42 -10.61
N VAL A 15 -15.57 -24.63 -10.38
CA VAL A 15 -14.58 -24.90 -9.33
C VAL A 15 -13.28 -24.14 -9.61
N ARG A 16 -12.77 -24.19 -10.84
CA ARG A 16 -11.55 -23.45 -11.25
C ARG A 16 -11.72 -21.94 -11.16
N ALA A 17 -12.88 -21.40 -11.54
CA ALA A 17 -13.18 -19.97 -11.43
C ALA A 17 -13.27 -19.52 -9.96
N SER A 18 -13.88 -20.33 -9.09
CA SER A 18 -13.96 -20.06 -7.66
C SER A 18 -12.58 -20.11 -6.98
N LEU A 19 -11.75 -21.10 -7.35
CA LEU A 19 -10.37 -21.22 -6.88
C LEU A 19 -9.50 -20.06 -7.38
N ALA A 20 -9.66 -19.65 -8.65
CA ALA A 20 -8.93 -18.52 -9.22
C ALA A 20 -9.27 -17.19 -8.53
N GLY A 21 -10.52 -17.00 -8.10
CA GLY A 21 -10.93 -15.84 -7.29
C GLY A 21 -10.31 -15.83 -5.89
N LEU A 22 -10.14 -17.02 -5.28
CA LEU A 22 -9.52 -17.17 -3.95
C LEU A 22 -8.00 -17.02 -3.98
N THR A 23 -7.34 -17.45 -5.05
CA THR A 23 -5.87 -17.44 -5.17
C THR A 23 -5.32 -16.35 -6.10
N MET A 24 -6.18 -15.43 -6.55
CA MET A 24 -5.81 -14.33 -7.46
C MET A 24 -5.06 -14.83 -8.72
N GLY A 25 -5.45 -15.99 -9.25
CA GLY A 25 -4.86 -16.60 -10.44
C GLY A 25 -3.64 -17.52 -10.24
N ILE A 26 -3.15 -17.70 -9.00
CA ILE A 26 -2.04 -18.63 -8.71
C ILE A 26 -2.60 -20.03 -8.40
N SER A 27 -2.01 -21.10 -8.94
CA SER A 27 -2.50 -22.46 -8.64
C SER A 27 -2.33 -22.79 -7.14
N PRO A 28 -3.38 -23.28 -6.44
CA PRO A 28 -3.28 -23.73 -5.05
C PRO A 28 -2.20 -24.81 -4.86
N SER A 29 -2.05 -25.70 -5.85
CA SER A 29 -1.02 -26.74 -5.80
C SER A 29 0.39 -26.17 -5.94
N SER A 30 0.58 -25.10 -6.72
CA SER A 30 1.88 -24.42 -6.84
C SER A 30 2.25 -23.73 -5.53
N VAL A 31 1.31 -23.02 -4.90
CA VAL A 31 1.52 -22.43 -3.56
C VAL A 31 1.89 -23.51 -2.55
N MET A 32 1.14 -24.61 -2.54
CA MET A 32 1.40 -25.75 -1.64
C MET A 32 2.78 -26.36 -1.89
N LEU A 33 3.16 -26.57 -3.15
CA LEU A 33 4.47 -27.12 -3.52
C LEU A 33 5.61 -26.17 -3.09
N THR A 34 5.51 -24.87 -3.35
CA THR A 34 6.51 -23.89 -2.90
C THR A 34 6.62 -23.87 -1.37
N TYR A 35 5.48 -23.96 -0.68
CA TYR A 35 5.46 -24.00 0.78
C TYR A 35 6.13 -25.29 1.31
N LEU A 36 5.84 -26.45 0.72
CA LEU A 36 6.45 -27.73 1.08
C LEU A 36 7.94 -27.79 0.74
N ASP A 37 8.36 -27.19 -0.37
CA ASP A 37 9.77 -27.09 -0.77
C ASP A 37 10.56 -26.22 0.21
N TRP A 38 10.01 -25.06 0.56
CA TRP A 38 10.58 -24.20 1.59
C TRP A 38 10.66 -24.90 2.95
N LEU A 39 9.58 -25.59 3.36
CA LEU A 39 9.55 -26.34 4.61
C LEU A 39 10.58 -27.47 4.63
N SER A 40 10.71 -28.21 3.54
CA SER A 40 11.67 -29.31 3.42
C SER A 40 13.11 -28.77 3.45
N SER A 41 13.36 -27.68 2.73
CA SER A 41 14.64 -26.97 2.74
C SER A 41 15.01 -26.46 4.13
N LEU A 42 14.04 -25.89 4.86
CA LEU A 42 14.22 -25.45 6.23
C LEU A 42 14.43 -26.64 7.18
N ALA A 43 13.67 -27.73 7.02
CA ALA A 43 13.76 -28.95 7.83
C ALA A 43 15.15 -29.57 7.76
N LEU A 44 15.77 -29.54 6.57
CA LEU A 44 17.11 -30.06 6.30
C LEU A 44 18.23 -29.04 6.59
N SER A 45 17.91 -27.84 7.07
CA SER A 45 18.87 -26.76 7.35
C SER A 45 19.01 -26.49 8.86
N PRO A 46 19.68 -27.36 9.63
CA PRO A 46 19.77 -27.22 11.09
C PRO A 46 20.44 -25.92 11.55
N GLY A 47 21.39 -25.37 10.79
CA GLY A 47 22.02 -24.07 11.07
C GLY A 47 21.04 -22.89 10.97
N THR A 48 20.20 -22.89 9.93
CA THR A 48 19.14 -21.89 9.74
C THR A 48 18.09 -21.99 10.84
N GLN A 49 17.69 -23.21 11.21
CA GLN A 49 16.76 -23.44 12.32
C GLN A 49 17.31 -22.89 13.65
N ALA A 50 18.56 -23.19 13.99
CA ALA A 50 19.21 -22.69 15.21
C ALA A 50 19.29 -21.15 15.22
N HIS A 51 19.66 -20.54 14.10
CA HIS A 51 19.70 -19.07 13.95
C HIS A 51 18.32 -18.42 14.11
N LEU A 52 17.29 -19.00 13.50
CA LEU A 52 15.91 -18.52 13.63
C LEU A 52 15.39 -18.68 15.05
N LEU A 53 15.67 -19.80 15.72
CA LEU A 53 15.33 -20.02 17.12
C LEU A 53 16.03 -19.01 18.03
N GLN A 54 17.32 -18.75 17.82
CA GLN A 54 18.06 -17.74 18.58
C GLN A 54 17.45 -16.33 18.38
N LYS A 55 17.11 -15.98 17.15
CA LYS A 55 16.41 -14.71 16.83
C LYS A 55 15.03 -14.64 17.47
N ALA A 56 14.25 -15.71 17.39
CA ALA A 56 12.91 -15.80 17.96
C ALA A 56 12.96 -15.65 19.49
N LEU A 57 13.83 -16.40 20.17
CA LEU A 57 14.02 -16.32 21.62
C LEU A 57 14.42 -14.90 22.06
N LYS A 58 15.40 -14.30 21.38
CA LYS A 58 15.83 -12.91 21.68
C LYS A 58 14.69 -11.91 21.53
N LYS A 59 13.84 -12.06 20.50
CA LYS A 59 12.67 -11.20 20.29
C LYS A 59 11.56 -11.47 21.30
N GLN A 60 11.29 -12.73 21.63
CA GLN A 60 10.28 -13.15 22.61
C GLN A 60 10.62 -12.59 24.01
N LEU A 61 11.88 -12.69 24.43
CA LEU A 61 12.34 -12.14 25.70
C LEU A 61 12.22 -10.60 25.74
N ARG A 62 12.54 -9.92 24.64
CA ARG A 62 12.33 -8.45 24.53
C ARG A 62 10.86 -8.08 24.60
N LEU A 63 10.00 -8.85 23.94
CA LEU A 63 8.54 -8.63 23.95
C LEU A 63 7.96 -8.84 25.34
N LEU A 64 8.33 -9.92 26.02
CA LEU A 64 7.89 -10.22 27.39
C LEU A 64 8.38 -9.15 28.37
N SER A 65 9.63 -8.71 28.24
CA SER A 65 10.18 -7.61 29.04
C SER A 65 9.37 -6.33 28.81
N TRP A 66 9.17 -5.92 27.55
CA TRP A 66 8.37 -4.74 27.24
C TRP A 66 6.92 -4.85 27.76
N ALA A 67 6.26 -6.00 27.56
CA ALA A 67 4.88 -6.21 27.99
C ALA A 67 4.76 -6.10 29.52
N SER A 68 5.74 -6.65 30.25
CA SER A 68 5.81 -6.54 31.71
C SER A 68 6.04 -5.09 32.17
N HIS A 69 6.89 -4.32 31.50
CA HIS A 69 7.16 -2.93 31.89
C HIS A 69 6.00 -2.00 31.52
N SER A 70 5.41 -2.18 30.33
CA SER A 70 4.31 -1.34 29.82
C SER A 70 3.01 -1.52 30.61
N ALA A 71 2.86 -2.64 31.32
CA ALA A 71 1.73 -2.86 32.22
C ALA A 71 1.74 -1.94 33.45
N PHE A 72 2.91 -1.43 33.85
CA PHE A 72 3.08 -0.62 35.06
C PHE A 72 3.68 0.77 34.81
N ASP A 73 4.29 0.99 33.64
CA ASP A 73 4.85 2.26 33.21
C ASP A 73 4.38 2.61 31.80
N ARG A 74 3.56 3.67 31.69
CA ARG A 74 3.06 4.18 30.39
C ARG A 74 4.17 4.74 29.51
N ASN A 75 5.34 5.05 30.07
CA ASN A 75 6.51 5.55 29.35
C ASN A 75 7.55 4.46 29.08
N ALA A 76 7.19 3.18 29.20
CA ALA A 76 8.10 2.08 28.94
C ALA A 76 8.72 2.19 27.52
N PRO A 77 10.06 2.07 27.38
CA PRO A 77 10.72 2.21 26.10
C PRO A 77 10.23 1.13 25.13
N PRO A 78 10.08 1.43 23.83
CA PRO A 78 9.46 0.51 22.87
C PRO A 78 10.23 -0.80 22.76
N CYS A 79 9.50 -1.92 22.56
CA CYS A 79 10.04 -3.28 22.40
C CYS A 79 11.13 -3.38 21.30
N ILE A 80 11.06 -2.48 20.31
CA ILE A 80 12.04 -2.35 19.23
C ILE A 80 12.46 -0.89 19.16
N ILE A 81 13.73 -0.65 19.46
CA ILE A 81 14.39 0.61 19.12
C ILE A 81 14.85 0.45 17.67
N PRO A 82 14.48 1.38 16.75
CA PRO A 82 15.01 1.39 15.40
C PRO A 82 16.54 1.31 15.41
N LEU A 83 17.14 0.71 14.40
CA LEU A 83 18.60 0.75 14.29
C LEU A 83 19.04 2.22 14.30
N PRO A 84 20.15 2.60 14.97
CA PRO A 84 20.67 3.97 14.94
C PRO A 84 20.93 4.54 13.52
N GLN A 85 20.88 3.65 12.54
CA GLN A 85 21.15 3.82 11.11
C GLN A 85 19.86 3.91 10.27
N ASP A 86 18.67 3.58 10.82
CA ASP A 86 17.41 3.69 10.08
C ASP A 86 16.96 5.15 10.06
N ARG A 87 17.39 5.83 9.00
CA ARG A 87 17.36 7.28 8.84
C ARG A 87 16.79 7.73 7.49
N ARG A 88 16.09 6.81 6.81
CA ARG A 88 15.85 6.78 5.36
C ARG A 88 15.21 8.03 4.73
N PHE A 89 14.55 8.90 5.49
CA PHE A 89 13.85 10.08 4.95
C PHE A 89 14.13 11.41 5.68
N ARG A 90 15.07 11.44 6.63
CA ARG A 90 15.41 12.65 7.40
C ARG A 90 16.91 12.85 7.59
N ASP A 91 17.74 12.08 6.89
CA ASP A 91 19.19 12.16 7.04
C ASP A 91 19.86 12.90 5.89
N PRO A 92 20.81 13.80 6.18
CA PRO A 92 21.53 14.57 5.17
C PRO A 92 22.27 13.74 4.12
N SER A 93 22.49 12.44 4.34
CA SER A 93 23.10 11.51 3.39
C SER A 93 22.16 11.06 2.28
N LEU A 94 20.85 11.27 2.40
CA LEU A 94 19.92 11.02 1.30
C LEU A 94 20.13 12.09 0.22
N ARG A 95 20.80 11.71 -0.87
CA ARG A 95 21.13 12.60 -1.97
C ARG A 95 20.73 12.00 -3.31
N VAL A 96 20.26 12.83 -4.23
CA VAL A 96 19.98 12.51 -5.63
C VAL A 96 20.74 13.52 -6.49
N ASP A 97 21.58 13.04 -7.41
CA ASP A 97 22.48 13.89 -8.21
C ASP A 97 23.28 14.89 -7.36
N ASP A 98 23.84 14.41 -6.24
CA ASP A 98 24.53 15.21 -5.21
C ASP A 98 23.70 16.28 -4.50
N HIS A 99 22.40 16.39 -4.75
CA HIS A 99 21.50 17.27 -4.01
C HIS A 99 20.90 16.56 -2.80
N PRO A 100 20.96 17.14 -1.58
CA PRO A 100 20.25 16.59 -0.43
C PRO A 100 18.74 16.63 -0.69
N VAL A 101 18.04 15.59 -0.26
CA VAL A 101 16.58 15.46 -0.45
C VAL A 101 15.91 15.27 0.91
N ALA A 102 14.94 16.12 1.23
CA ALA A 102 14.05 15.94 2.37
C ALA A 102 12.58 16.00 1.93
N LEU A 103 11.72 15.18 2.55
CA LEU A 103 10.27 15.21 2.28
C LEU A 103 9.62 16.54 2.70
N SER A 104 10.22 17.25 3.65
CA SER A 104 9.84 18.61 4.05
C SER A 104 9.98 19.63 2.92
N ASP A 105 10.85 19.37 1.92
CA ASP A 105 11.05 20.32 0.81
C ASP A 105 9.90 20.26 -0.23
N ILE A 106 8.96 19.33 -0.08
CA ILE A 106 7.75 19.25 -0.89
C ILE A 106 6.72 20.26 -0.36
N GLN A 107 6.73 21.45 -0.97
CA GLN A 107 5.93 22.62 -0.55
C GLN A 107 4.60 22.76 -1.32
N VAL A 108 4.08 21.66 -1.87
CA VAL A 108 2.82 21.62 -2.62
C VAL A 108 1.76 20.78 -1.90
N PRO A 109 0.46 21.04 -2.09
CA PRO A 109 -0.60 20.20 -1.52
C PRO A 109 -0.47 18.73 -1.92
N ILE A 110 -0.68 17.83 -0.98
CA ILE A 110 -0.56 16.38 -1.19
C ILE A 110 -1.92 15.69 -1.03
N PHE A 111 -2.26 14.82 -1.98
CA PHE A 111 -3.35 13.84 -1.84
C PHE A 111 -2.74 12.45 -1.65
N CYS A 112 -2.79 11.92 -0.42
CA CYS A 112 -2.20 10.64 -0.05
C CYS A 112 -3.30 9.57 0.09
N VAL A 113 -3.16 8.46 -0.64
CA VAL A 113 -4.11 7.35 -0.61
C VAL A 113 -3.45 6.13 0.06
N GLY A 114 -4.10 5.59 1.08
CA GLY A 114 -3.80 4.29 1.67
C GLY A 114 -4.95 3.31 1.43
N THR A 115 -4.67 2.00 1.51
CA THR A 115 -5.71 0.96 1.45
C THR A 115 -5.77 0.17 2.77
N GLU A 116 -6.98 -0.16 3.24
CA GLU A 116 -7.21 -0.76 4.57
C GLU A 116 -6.44 -2.06 4.78
N TRP A 117 -6.32 -2.88 3.72
CA TRP A 117 -5.72 -4.22 3.74
C TRP A 117 -4.43 -4.28 2.92
N ASP A 118 -3.73 -3.17 2.75
CA ASP A 118 -2.44 -3.15 2.08
C ASP A 118 -1.35 -3.84 2.91
N HIS A 119 -0.80 -4.93 2.39
CA HIS A 119 0.38 -5.57 2.99
C HIS A 119 1.70 -5.11 2.37
N VAL A 120 1.66 -4.47 1.19
CA VAL A 120 2.84 -3.93 0.51
C VAL A 120 3.19 -2.56 1.10
N ALA A 121 2.19 -1.69 1.22
CA ALA A 121 2.31 -0.35 1.79
C ALA A 121 1.26 -0.14 2.91
N PRO A 122 1.49 -0.70 4.12
CA PRO A 122 0.53 -0.59 5.23
C PRO A 122 0.14 0.86 5.49
N TRP A 123 -1.16 1.15 5.53
CA TRP A 123 -1.64 2.54 5.57
C TRP A 123 -1.18 3.31 6.81
N ARG A 124 -0.97 2.65 7.96
CA ARG A 124 -0.39 3.30 9.15
C ARG A 124 1.05 3.78 8.92
N SER A 125 1.77 3.15 7.98
CA SER A 125 3.08 3.60 7.54
C SER A 125 2.98 4.79 6.58
N THR A 126 2.04 4.77 5.63
CA THR A 126 1.84 5.90 4.71
C THR A 126 1.29 7.13 5.44
N TYR A 127 0.46 6.93 6.47
CA TYR A 127 -0.07 7.98 7.35
C TYR A 127 1.03 8.80 8.03
N ARG A 128 2.23 8.23 8.25
CA ARG A 128 3.38 8.96 8.81
C ARG A 128 3.86 10.11 7.94
N LEU A 129 3.36 10.23 6.70
CA LEU A 129 3.61 11.39 5.85
C LEU A 129 3.31 12.71 6.58
N HIS A 130 2.27 12.76 7.42
CA HIS A 130 1.93 13.92 8.25
C HIS A 130 3.05 14.36 9.21
N LEU A 131 3.99 13.47 9.55
CA LEU A 131 5.13 13.76 10.43
C LEU A 131 6.41 14.07 9.66
N LEU A 132 6.40 13.91 8.34
CA LEU A 132 7.59 13.95 7.48
C LEU A 132 7.53 15.06 6.43
N SER A 133 6.34 15.60 6.15
CA SER A 133 6.11 16.62 5.13
C SER A 133 5.66 17.92 5.78
N ASP A 134 6.19 19.03 5.29
CA ASP A 134 5.79 20.39 5.64
C ASP A 134 4.83 20.96 4.57
N ALA A 135 4.12 20.09 3.84
CA ALA A 135 3.16 20.50 2.83
C ALA A 135 2.05 21.37 3.47
N PRO A 136 1.59 22.43 2.78
CA PRO A 136 0.57 23.34 3.32
C PRO A 136 -0.79 22.65 3.58
N GLU A 137 -1.03 21.54 2.87
CA GLU A 137 -2.25 20.74 2.97
C GLU A 137 -1.91 19.27 2.66
N ILE A 138 -2.35 18.37 3.53
CA ILE A 138 -2.33 16.92 3.30
C ILE A 138 -3.77 16.42 3.35
N THR A 139 -4.30 16.03 2.20
CA THR A 139 -5.53 15.24 2.12
C THR A 139 -5.15 13.77 2.26
N PHE A 140 -5.58 13.13 3.34
CA PHE A 140 -5.35 11.69 3.54
C PHE A 140 -6.65 10.93 3.34
N LEU A 141 -6.61 9.95 2.43
CA LEU A 141 -7.72 9.09 2.11
C LEU A 141 -7.36 7.63 2.37
N LEU A 142 -8.23 6.93 3.11
CA LEU A 142 -8.12 5.49 3.36
C LEU A 142 -9.29 4.76 2.69
N THR A 143 -9.00 3.93 1.68
CA THR A 143 -10.01 3.20 0.91
C THR A 143 -10.05 1.72 1.26
N SER A 144 -11.21 1.10 1.08
CA SER A 144 -11.40 -0.33 1.27
C SER A 144 -10.66 -1.18 0.23
N GLY A 145 -10.21 -2.37 0.65
CA GLY A 145 -9.47 -3.33 -0.19
C GLY A 145 -7.98 -3.43 0.14
N GLY A 146 -7.29 -4.36 -0.52
CA GLY A 146 -5.83 -4.50 -0.48
C GLY A 146 -5.13 -3.64 -1.55
N HIS A 147 -3.81 -3.80 -1.73
CA HIS A 147 -2.99 -2.92 -2.58
C HIS A 147 -3.62 -2.56 -3.94
N ASN A 148 -3.79 -3.52 -4.85
CA ASN A 148 -4.37 -3.24 -6.16
C ASN A 148 -5.89 -3.03 -6.09
N ALA A 149 -6.57 -3.84 -5.29
CA ALA A 149 -8.02 -3.83 -5.22
C ALA A 149 -8.55 -2.50 -4.67
N GLY A 150 -7.85 -1.84 -3.74
CA GLY A 150 -8.25 -0.55 -3.19
C GLY A 150 -7.88 0.63 -4.09
N ILE A 151 -6.73 0.57 -4.77
CA ILE A 151 -6.30 1.65 -5.68
C ILE A 151 -7.16 1.68 -6.95
N ILE A 152 -7.45 0.52 -7.55
CA ILE A 152 -8.35 0.42 -8.70
C ILE A 152 -9.80 0.41 -8.21
N SER A 153 -10.39 1.61 -8.16
CA SER A 153 -11.72 1.85 -7.59
C SER A 153 -12.62 2.59 -8.58
N PRO A 154 -13.04 1.99 -9.71
CA PRO A 154 -14.02 2.62 -10.58
C PRO A 154 -15.37 2.82 -9.84
N PRO A 155 -16.09 3.93 -10.09
CA PRO A 155 -17.35 4.28 -9.39
C PRO A 155 -18.44 3.20 -9.46
N GLU A 156 -18.45 2.38 -10.51
CA GLU A 156 -19.48 1.36 -10.72
C GLU A 156 -19.31 0.10 -9.87
N HIS A 157 -18.19 -0.08 -9.17
CA HIS A 157 -17.98 -1.30 -8.38
C HIS A 157 -18.72 -1.26 -7.03
N PRO A 158 -19.50 -2.32 -6.71
CA PRO A 158 -20.25 -2.37 -5.46
C PRO A 158 -19.33 -2.53 -4.25
N HIS A 159 -19.84 -2.16 -3.08
CA HIS A 159 -19.18 -2.35 -1.77
C HIS A 159 -17.84 -1.63 -1.57
N ARG A 160 -17.62 -0.53 -2.31
CA ARG A 160 -16.52 0.40 -2.04
C ARG A 160 -16.89 1.39 -0.94
N HIS A 161 -15.90 1.75 -0.14
CA HIS A 161 -16.00 2.80 0.85
C HIS A 161 -14.62 3.39 1.12
N TYR A 162 -14.61 4.61 1.65
CA TYR A 162 -13.38 5.29 2.03
C TYR A 162 -13.61 6.18 3.25
N ARG A 163 -12.52 6.70 3.80
CA ARG A 163 -12.46 7.77 4.80
C ARG A 163 -11.53 8.84 4.27
N ILE A 164 -11.85 10.10 4.54
CA ILE A 164 -11.03 11.22 4.09
C ILE A 164 -11.01 12.32 5.15
N THR A 165 -9.85 12.92 5.35
CA THR A 165 -9.70 14.19 6.07
C THR A 165 -8.70 15.07 5.36
N VAL A 166 -8.73 16.36 5.67
CA VAL A 166 -7.71 17.32 5.29
C VAL A 166 -7.03 17.80 6.55
N ALA A 167 -5.69 17.73 6.57
CA ALA A 167 -4.86 18.32 7.61
C ALA A 167 -4.08 19.50 7.02
N HIS A 168 -3.98 20.57 7.80
CA HIS A 168 -3.19 21.76 7.47
C HIS A 168 -1.96 21.84 8.39
N GLU A 169 -0.95 22.61 7.96
CA GLU A 169 0.34 22.76 8.66
C GLU A 169 0.23 23.06 10.17
N LYS A 170 -0.81 23.80 10.58
CA LYS A 170 -1.01 24.23 11.97
C LYS A 170 -1.89 23.29 12.80
N ASP A 171 -2.43 22.24 12.18
CA ASP A 171 -3.30 21.31 12.89
C ASP A 171 -2.49 20.43 13.84
N SER A 172 -3.08 20.12 14.99
CA SER A 172 -2.49 19.14 15.90
C SER A 172 -2.47 17.76 15.24
N TYR A 173 -1.35 17.07 15.33
CA TYR A 173 -1.24 15.69 14.86
C TYR A 173 -2.22 14.77 15.61
N ILE A 174 -2.96 13.97 14.86
CA ILE A 174 -3.83 12.89 15.35
C ILE A 174 -3.15 11.58 15.00
N ASP A 175 -3.03 10.65 15.94
CA ASP A 175 -2.46 9.34 15.64
C ASP A 175 -3.38 8.52 14.72
N PRO A 176 -2.86 7.57 13.94
CA PRO A 176 -3.65 6.87 12.92
C PRO A 176 -4.85 6.10 13.50
N ASP A 177 -4.74 5.53 14.71
CA ASP A 177 -5.84 4.73 15.27
C ASP A 177 -6.98 5.64 15.72
N THR A 178 -6.67 6.75 16.41
CA THR A 178 -7.65 7.78 16.73
C THR A 178 -8.28 8.37 15.46
N TRP A 179 -7.47 8.65 14.43
CA TRP A 179 -7.95 9.14 13.14
C TRP A 179 -8.96 8.18 12.50
N LEU A 180 -8.68 6.87 12.52
CA LEU A 180 -9.57 5.86 11.96
C LEU A 180 -10.91 5.80 12.69
N GLU A 181 -10.88 5.89 14.03
CA GLU A 181 -12.07 5.86 14.88
C GLU A 181 -12.93 7.12 14.74
N SER A 182 -12.30 8.29 14.61
CA SER A 182 -13.00 9.57 14.51
C SER A 182 -13.49 9.91 13.10
N THR A 183 -12.96 9.25 12.06
CA THR A 183 -13.27 9.58 10.66
C THR A 183 -14.42 8.73 10.11
N THR A 184 -15.46 9.40 9.63
CA THR A 184 -16.66 8.76 9.10
C THR A 184 -16.42 8.03 7.79
N ILE A 185 -17.04 6.86 7.64
CA ILE A 185 -17.05 6.10 6.39
C ILE A 185 -17.93 6.82 5.36
N GLN A 186 -17.39 7.05 4.18
CA GLN A 186 -18.13 7.45 2.99
C GLN A 186 -18.29 6.24 2.05
N PRO A 187 -19.50 6.00 1.52
CA PRO A 187 -19.71 4.95 0.52
C PRO A 187 -19.16 5.37 -0.84
N GLY A 188 -18.84 4.38 -1.69
CA GLY A 188 -18.49 4.61 -3.09
C GLY A 188 -16.99 4.68 -3.36
N SER A 189 -16.65 5.14 -4.56
CA SER A 189 -15.27 5.25 -5.03
C SER A 189 -14.60 6.52 -4.51
N TRP A 190 -13.33 6.41 -4.14
CA TRP A 190 -12.50 7.55 -3.80
C TRP A 190 -12.06 8.39 -5.01
N TRP A 191 -12.21 7.87 -6.24
CA TRP A 191 -11.83 8.61 -7.46
C TRP A 191 -12.61 9.91 -7.60
N GLU A 192 -13.86 9.96 -7.12
CA GLU A 192 -14.69 11.17 -7.14
C GLU A 192 -14.07 12.28 -6.28
N GLU A 193 -13.61 11.96 -5.06
CA GLU A 193 -12.92 12.92 -4.19
C GLU A 193 -11.61 13.41 -4.81
N TRP A 194 -10.88 12.51 -5.47
CA TRP A 194 -9.64 12.88 -6.16
C TRP A 194 -9.91 13.81 -7.35
N GLN A 195 -10.96 13.53 -8.14
CA GLN A 195 -11.38 14.43 -9.22
C GLN A 195 -11.76 15.81 -8.70
N ILE A 196 -12.56 15.90 -7.64
CA ILE A 196 -12.92 17.17 -6.99
C ILE A 196 -11.66 17.91 -6.50
N TRP A 197 -10.70 17.20 -5.92
CA TRP A 197 -9.45 17.77 -5.45
C TRP A 197 -8.58 18.31 -6.60
N LEU A 198 -8.55 17.61 -7.74
CA LEU A 198 -7.83 18.01 -8.95
C LEU A 198 -8.48 19.18 -9.68
N GLU A 199 -9.81 19.18 -9.81
CA GLU A 199 -10.56 20.25 -10.52
C GLU A 199 -10.28 21.62 -9.91
N LYS A 200 -10.25 21.70 -8.56
CA LYS A 200 -9.89 22.93 -7.83
C LYS A 200 -8.47 23.42 -8.13
N ARG A 201 -7.62 22.58 -8.71
CA ARG A 201 -6.19 22.82 -8.95
C ARG A 201 -5.77 22.74 -10.43
N SER A 202 -6.71 22.52 -11.34
CA SER A 202 -6.44 22.32 -12.78
C SER A 202 -6.62 23.58 -13.63
N GLY A 203 -6.92 24.73 -13.02
CA GLY A 203 -7.19 25.97 -13.74
C GLY A 203 -8.53 25.95 -14.50
N PRO A 204 -8.80 26.96 -15.33
CA PRO A 204 -10.04 27.04 -16.10
C PRO A 204 -10.08 26.02 -17.24
N LEU A 205 -11.28 25.62 -17.64
CA LEU A 205 -11.48 24.79 -18.82
C LEU A 205 -11.02 25.51 -20.09
N VAL A 206 -10.24 24.81 -20.90
CA VAL A 206 -9.75 25.28 -22.20
C VAL A 206 -10.20 24.35 -23.32
N ARG A 207 -10.16 24.84 -24.56
CA ARG A 207 -10.42 24.00 -25.73
C ARG A 207 -9.39 22.87 -25.78
N LYS A 208 -9.85 21.65 -26.07
CA LYS A 208 -8.98 20.48 -26.23
C LYS A 208 -7.84 20.77 -27.22
N PRO A 209 -6.56 20.63 -26.81
CA PRO A 209 -5.42 20.82 -27.70
C PRO A 209 -5.25 19.66 -28.68
N THR A 210 -4.49 19.89 -29.75
CA THR A 210 -3.99 18.82 -30.64
C THR A 210 -2.91 18.00 -29.92
N LEU A 211 -2.74 16.75 -30.33
CA LEU A 211 -1.69 15.89 -29.78
C LEU A 211 -0.32 16.39 -30.24
N GLY A 212 0.61 16.55 -29.29
CA GLY A 212 1.97 17.01 -29.53
C GLY A 212 2.11 18.52 -29.79
N SER A 213 3.34 18.92 -30.08
CA SER A 213 3.72 20.28 -30.50
C SER A 213 4.83 20.21 -31.56
N ASN A 214 5.30 21.36 -32.07
CA ASN A 214 6.43 21.38 -32.99
C ASN A 214 7.73 20.86 -32.34
N ASP A 215 7.95 21.17 -31.07
CA ASP A 215 9.11 20.70 -30.31
C ASP A 215 8.98 19.23 -29.89
N TYR A 216 7.74 18.74 -29.78
CA TYR A 216 7.41 17.37 -29.36
C TYR A 216 6.33 16.76 -30.29
N PRO A 217 6.70 16.37 -31.52
CA PRO A 217 5.75 15.77 -32.46
C PRO A 217 5.27 14.40 -31.97
N PRO A 218 4.03 13.97 -32.29
CA PRO A 218 3.56 12.62 -31.99
C PRO A 218 4.48 11.55 -32.61
N LEU A 219 4.88 10.55 -31.82
CA LEU A 219 5.85 9.54 -32.24
C LEU A 219 5.18 8.22 -32.67
N GLU A 220 4.26 7.71 -31.87
CA GLU A 220 3.49 6.50 -32.13
C GLU A 220 2.15 6.53 -31.37
N ASP A 221 1.22 5.65 -31.75
CA ASP A 221 -0.05 5.50 -31.03
C ASP A 221 0.16 4.88 -29.63
N ALA A 222 -0.61 5.36 -28.66
CA ALA A 222 -0.69 4.73 -27.34
C ALA A 222 -1.12 3.25 -27.46
N PRO A 223 -0.59 2.32 -26.64
CA PRO A 223 0.21 2.54 -25.43
C PRO A 223 1.73 2.60 -25.68
N GLY A 224 2.16 2.71 -26.94
CA GLY A 224 3.57 2.74 -27.32
C GLY A 224 4.26 1.37 -27.32
N SER A 225 5.55 1.39 -27.62
CA SER A 225 6.40 0.21 -27.79
C SER A 225 7.04 -0.28 -26.49
N TYR A 226 7.37 0.61 -25.55
CA TYR A 226 8.09 0.26 -24.32
C TYR A 226 7.31 -0.70 -23.42
N VAL A 227 6.00 -0.50 -23.27
CA VAL A 227 5.14 -1.39 -22.45
C VAL A 227 5.00 -2.80 -23.05
N LYS A 228 5.34 -2.99 -24.33
CA LYS A 228 5.23 -4.27 -25.06
C LYS A 228 6.53 -5.06 -25.05
N GLN A 229 7.62 -4.49 -24.51
CA GLN A 229 8.89 -5.19 -24.40
C GLN A 229 8.77 -6.31 -23.35
N PRO A 230 9.38 -7.48 -23.61
CA PRO A 230 9.28 -8.66 -22.75
C PRO A 230 10.01 -8.51 -21.41
#